data_AF-A0A212EIT7-F1
#
_entry.id   AF-A0A212EIT7-F1
#
_cell.length_a   1.000
_cell.length_b   1.000
_cell.length_c   1.000
_cell.angle_alpha   90.00
_cell.angle_beta   90.00
_cell.angle_gamma   90.00
#
_symmetry.space_group_name_H-M   'P 1'
#
loop_
_entity.id
_entity.type
_entity.pdbx_description
1 polymer ?
#
loop_
_entity_poly.entity_id
_entity_poly.type
_entity_poly.pdbx_seq_one_letter_code
_entity_poly.pdbx_strand_id
1 'polypeptide(L)'
;MKEMSSKDENFNRTKFKPFIQLLLELSHNTKVLTEDEIKEHVDTIIVSGSDTSGGTITYCMLLIGSYPRVQNKIIEELQTVFGNDDRDVTKEDLSKLVYLDAVIKESIRLYPTVALTGRDIEEDLKLRNYTLSKGASVYLSIYALYHHPQWGPDVEEFKPERWLDPSLLPSWANSIGFGVGRRFCI
;
A
#
# COMPACT_ATOMS: atom_id res chain seq x y z
N MET A 1 -36.50 -45.05 4.37
CA MET A 1 -35.81 -45.67 3.22
C MET A 1 -35.86 -44.66 2.07
N LYS A 2 -34.83 -43.91 1.73
CA LYS A 2 -33.38 -44.02 1.94
C LYS A 2 -32.81 -42.74 2.55
N GLU A 3 -31.94 -42.92 3.53
CA GLU A 3 -30.85 -41.99 3.81
C GLU A 3 -29.89 -41.98 2.61
N MET A 4 -29.30 -40.83 2.31
CA MET A 4 -27.96 -40.81 1.72
C MET A 4 -27.17 -39.68 2.35
N SER A 5 -26.34 -40.10 3.31
CA SER A 5 -25.24 -39.38 3.90
C SER A 5 -24.12 -39.12 2.87
N SER A 6 -23.18 -38.28 3.29
CA SER A 6 -21.85 -37.96 2.73
C SER A 6 -21.83 -36.71 1.85
N LYS A 7 -21.01 -35.69 2.12
CA LYS A 7 -19.71 -35.71 2.82
C LYS A 7 -19.51 -34.44 3.63
N ASP A 8 -18.95 -34.64 4.82
CA ASP A 8 -18.10 -33.69 5.50
C ASP A 8 -17.05 -33.12 4.55
N GLU A 9 -17.14 -31.83 4.25
CA GLU A 9 -15.93 -31.04 3.99
C GLU A 9 -15.73 -30.11 5.18
N ASN A 10 -14.93 -30.60 6.12
CA ASN A 10 -14.22 -29.83 7.12
C ASN A 10 -13.34 -28.77 6.44
N PHE A 11 -13.94 -27.70 5.93
CA PHE A 11 -13.22 -26.45 5.71
C PHE A 11 -13.19 -25.73 7.05
N ASN A 12 -12.18 -26.05 7.85
CA ASN A 12 -11.81 -25.28 9.03
C ASN A 12 -11.26 -23.91 8.56
N ARG A 13 -12.11 -23.08 7.94
CA ARG A 13 -11.85 -21.66 7.73
C ARG A 13 -11.94 -21.05 9.11
N THR A 14 -10.81 -20.65 9.69
CA THR A 14 -10.81 -19.72 10.82
C THR A 14 -11.77 -18.58 10.47
N LYS A 15 -12.90 -18.52 11.17
CA LYS A 15 -13.97 -17.55 10.92
C LYS A 15 -13.33 -16.16 10.91
N PHE A 16 -13.52 -15.39 9.83
CA PHE A 16 -12.97 -14.04 9.72
C PHE A 16 -13.40 -13.23 10.96
N LYS A 17 -12.41 -12.68 11.66
CA LYS A 17 -12.64 -11.80 12.81
C LYS A 17 -12.30 -10.37 12.39
N PRO A 18 -13.28 -9.46 12.40
CA PRO A 18 -13.01 -8.04 12.20
C PRO A 18 -11.97 -7.55 13.22
N PHE A 19 -11.18 -6.54 12.84
CA PHE A 19 -10.11 -6.00 13.68
C PHE A 19 -10.60 -5.61 15.09
N ILE A 20 -11.74 -4.92 15.18
CA ILE A 20 -12.35 -4.54 16.46
C ILE A 20 -12.70 -5.75 17.34
N GLN A 21 -13.18 -6.84 16.73
CA GLN A 21 -13.48 -8.06 17.48
C GLN A 21 -12.22 -8.69 18.05
N LEU A 22 -11.11 -8.67 17.30
CA LEU A 22 -9.82 -9.16 17.78
C LEU A 22 -9.33 -8.34 18.99
N LEU A 23 -9.43 -7.02 18.93
CA LEU A 23 -9.04 -6.14 20.05
C LEU A 23 -9.89 -6.38 21.30
N LEU A 24 -11.20 -6.54 21.16
CA LEU A 24 -12.11 -6.83 22.26
C LEU A 24 -11.79 -8.19 22.90
N GLU A 25 -11.53 -9.23 22.09
CA GLU A 25 -11.13 -10.54 22.60
C GLU A 25 -9.80 -10.47 23.37
N LEU A 26 -8.82 -9.70 22.90
CA LEU A 26 -7.55 -9.49 23.60
C LEU A 26 -7.76 -8.77 24.94
N SER A 27 -8.59 -7.71 24.97
CA SER A 27 -8.91 -7.00 26.21
C SER A 27 -9.60 -7.90 27.23
N HIS A 28 -10.64 -8.64 26.82
CA HIS A 28 -11.39 -9.52 27.72
C HIS A 28 -10.59 -10.71 28.23
N ASN A 29 -9.79 -11.36 27.37
CA ASN A 29 -9.11 -12.61 27.73
C ASN A 29 -7.75 -12.39 28.39
N THR A 30 -7.03 -11.33 28.00
CA THR A 30 -5.65 -11.12 28.44
C THR A 30 -5.46 -9.88 29.31
N LYS A 31 -6.45 -8.97 29.36
CA LYS A 31 -6.37 -7.65 30.02
C LYS A 31 -5.15 -6.83 29.60
N VAL A 32 -4.59 -7.10 28.42
CA VAL A 32 -3.42 -6.39 27.89
C VAL A 32 -3.80 -5.00 27.37
N LEU A 33 -5.06 -4.79 26.97
CA LEU A 33 -5.57 -3.52 26.46
C LEU A 33 -6.76 -3.04 27.27
N THR A 34 -6.74 -1.76 27.62
CA THR A 34 -7.88 -1.02 28.17
C THR A 34 -8.86 -0.61 27.07
N GLU A 35 -10.10 -0.26 27.43
CA GLU A 35 -11.08 0.21 26.46
C GLU A 35 -10.64 1.49 25.73
N ASP A 36 -9.91 2.38 26.40
CA ASP A 36 -9.43 3.61 25.79
C ASP A 36 -8.30 3.33 24.79
N GLU A 37 -7.36 2.43 25.10
CA GLU A 37 -6.34 1.99 24.14
C GLU A 37 -6.96 1.31 22.91
N ILE A 38 -8.07 0.55 23.08
CA ILE A 38 -8.80 -0.03 21.94
C ILE A 38 -9.36 1.07 21.03
N LYS A 39 -10.00 2.11 21.61
CA LYS A 39 -10.53 3.24 20.83
C LYS A 39 -9.40 3.94 20.07
N GLU A 40 -8.29 4.24 20.73
CA GLU A 40 -7.14 4.90 20.11
C GLU A 40 -6.56 4.07 18.94
N HIS A 41 -6.45 2.76 19.10
CA HIS A 41 -5.99 1.88 18.02
C HIS A 41 -6.96 1.83 16.84
N VAL A 42 -8.27 1.78 17.11
CA VAL A 42 -9.31 1.79 16.07
C VAL A 42 -9.29 3.11 15.31
N ASP A 43 -9.27 4.24 16.01
CA ASP A 43 -9.22 5.58 15.41
C ASP A 43 -7.97 5.74 14.52
N THR A 44 -6.82 5.30 15.03
CA THR A 44 -5.55 5.35 14.28
C THR A 44 -5.63 4.57 12.96
N ILE A 45 -6.17 3.36 12.97
CA ILE A 45 -6.24 2.50 11.78
C ILE A 45 -7.25 3.05 10.76
N ILE A 46 -8.40 3.54 11.22
CA ILE A 46 -9.41 4.11 10.33
C ILE A 46 -8.84 5.35 9.62
N VAL A 47 -8.29 6.31 10.38
CA VAL A 47 -7.74 7.53 9.81
C VAL A 47 -6.58 7.22 8.86
N SER A 48 -5.63 6.37 9.29
CA SER A 48 -4.47 6.03 8.48
C SER A 48 -4.85 5.34 7.17
N GLY A 49 -5.83 4.43 7.21
CA GLY A 49 -6.29 3.70 6.03
C GLY A 49 -7.16 4.54 5.09
N SER A 50 -7.98 5.45 5.62
CA SER A 50 -8.90 6.26 4.83
C SER A 50 -8.22 7.39 4.08
N ASP A 51 -7.45 8.24 4.76
CA ASP A 51 -6.91 9.46 4.16
C ASP A 51 -5.84 9.14 3.10
N THR A 52 -4.95 8.19 3.40
CA THR A 52 -3.86 7.81 2.49
C THR A 52 -4.40 7.13 1.23
N SER A 53 -5.33 6.18 1.39
CA SER A 53 -5.96 5.48 0.27
C SER A 53 -6.82 6.44 -0.55
N GLY A 54 -7.62 7.29 0.10
CA GLY A 54 -8.46 8.28 -0.57
C GLY A 54 -7.66 9.26 -1.41
N GLY A 55 -6.54 9.77 -0.86
CA GLY A 55 -5.61 10.61 -1.61
C GLY A 55 -5.00 9.90 -2.82
N THR A 56 -4.53 8.67 -2.63
CA THR A 56 -3.95 7.85 -3.70
C THR A 56 -4.96 7.59 -4.81
N ILE A 57 -6.18 7.13 -4.46
CA ILE A 57 -7.26 6.87 -5.43
C ILE A 57 -7.60 8.14 -6.20
N THR A 58 -7.63 9.30 -5.55
CA THR A 58 -7.92 10.58 -6.19
C THR A 58 -6.91 10.89 -7.31
N TYR A 59 -5.61 10.78 -7.03
CA TYR A 59 -4.58 10.99 -8.04
C TYR A 59 -4.58 9.91 -9.12
N CYS A 60 -4.78 8.64 -8.76
CA CYS A 60 -4.94 7.55 -9.74
C CYS A 60 -6.06 7.86 -10.73
N MET A 61 -7.25 8.22 -10.25
CA MET A 61 -8.40 8.53 -11.10
C MET A 61 -8.16 9.77 -11.97
N LEU A 62 -7.53 10.82 -11.42
CA LEU A 62 -7.15 12.00 -12.17
C LEU A 62 -6.20 11.65 -13.33
N LEU A 63 -5.18 10.83 -13.06
CA LEU A 63 -4.20 10.41 -14.05
C LEU A 63 -4.81 9.47 -15.09
N ILE A 64 -5.63 8.50 -14.68
CA ILE A 64 -6.34 7.62 -15.62
C ILE A 64 -7.22 8.45 -16.57
N GLY A 65 -7.97 9.43 -16.04
CA GLY A 65 -8.81 10.32 -16.84
C GLY A 65 -8.04 11.28 -17.74
N SER A 66 -6.80 11.62 -17.39
CA SER A 66 -5.94 12.54 -18.16
C SER A 66 -5.12 11.86 -19.24
N TYR A 67 -4.95 10.53 -19.17
CA TYR A 67 -4.11 9.75 -20.09
C TYR A 67 -4.91 8.63 -20.77
N PRO A 68 -5.63 8.92 -21.88
CA PRO A 68 -6.45 7.93 -22.59
C PRO A 68 -5.69 6.66 -23.02
N ARG A 69 -4.40 6.79 -23.34
CA ARG A 69 -3.51 5.67 -23.64
C ARG A 69 -3.42 4.68 -22.48
N VAL A 70 -3.32 5.18 -21.25
CA VAL A 70 -3.23 4.37 -20.03
C VAL A 70 -4.60 3.76 -19.72
N GLN A 71 -5.67 4.57 -19.83
CA GLN A 71 -7.04 4.09 -19.64
C GLN A 71 -7.38 2.91 -20.56
N ASN A 72 -7.06 3.02 -21.85
CA ASN A 72 -7.34 1.95 -22.82
C ASN A 72 -6.61 0.65 -22.48
N LYS A 73 -5.35 0.73 -22.05
CA LYS A 73 -4.59 -0.45 -21.60
C LYS A 73 -5.18 -1.11 -20.35
N ILE A 74 -5.69 -0.31 -19.41
CA ILE A 74 -6.42 -0.86 -18.25
C ILE A 74 -7.67 -1.60 -18.73
N ILE A 75 -8.44 -1.02 -19.66
CA ILE A 75 -9.64 -1.66 -20.21
C ILE A 75 -9.29 -2.98 -20.91
N GLU A 76 -8.22 -3.01 -21.71
CA GLU A 76 -7.73 -4.23 -22.37
C GLU A 76 -7.32 -5.31 -21.35
N GLU A 77 -6.64 -4.92 -20.26
CA GLU A 77 -6.30 -5.84 -19.16
C GLU A 77 -7.55 -6.39 -18.48
N LEU A 78 -8.52 -5.53 -18.15
CA LEU A 78 -9.78 -5.94 -17.52
C LEU A 78 -10.57 -6.90 -18.43
N GLN A 79 -10.62 -6.62 -19.74
CA GLN A 79 -11.24 -7.52 -20.72
C GLN A 79 -10.51 -8.86 -20.82
N THR A 80 -9.19 -8.87 -20.68
CA THR A 80 -8.40 -10.11 -20.71
C THR A 80 -8.64 -10.95 -19.46
N VAL A 81 -8.75 -10.32 -18.30
CA VAL A 81 -8.89 -11.01 -17.00
C VAL A 81 -10.34 -11.46 -16.74
N PHE A 82 -11.32 -10.63 -17.08
CA PHE A 82 -12.74 -10.85 -16.76
C PHE A 82 -13.61 -11.17 -17.98
N GLY A 83 -13.21 -10.75 -19.19
CA GLY A 83 -14.02 -10.95 -20.40
C GLY A 83 -15.40 -10.31 -20.27
N ASN A 84 -16.45 -11.13 -20.37
CA ASN A 84 -17.85 -10.74 -20.18
C ASN A 84 -18.43 -11.28 -18.86
N ASP A 85 -17.58 -11.74 -17.93
CA ASP A 85 -17.99 -12.25 -16.63
C ASP A 85 -18.35 -11.08 -15.70
N ASP A 86 -19.56 -11.08 -15.15
CA ASP A 86 -20.10 -10.04 -14.25
C ASP A 86 -19.97 -10.43 -12.78
N ARG A 87 -19.11 -11.40 -12.46
CA ARG A 87 -18.83 -11.78 -11.08
C ARG A 87 -18.03 -10.71 -10.33
N ASP A 88 -18.12 -10.78 -9.01
CA ASP A 88 -17.26 -9.97 -8.13
C ASP A 88 -15.76 -10.29 -8.30
N VAL A 89 -14.93 -9.27 -8.07
CA VAL A 89 -13.47 -9.39 -8.05
C VAL A 89 -13.03 -10.25 -6.86
N THR A 90 -12.17 -11.23 -7.12
CA THR A 90 -11.59 -12.10 -6.10
C THR A 90 -10.13 -11.72 -5.82
N LYS A 91 -9.55 -12.24 -4.73
CA LYS A 91 -8.14 -11.97 -4.39
C LYS A 91 -7.19 -12.53 -5.44
N GLU A 92 -7.56 -13.66 -6.04
CA GLU A 92 -6.79 -14.35 -7.06
C GLU A 92 -6.69 -13.50 -8.33
N ASP A 93 -7.70 -12.69 -8.64
CA ASP A 93 -7.69 -11.81 -9.81
C ASP A 93 -6.70 -10.66 -9.66
N LEU A 94 -6.47 -10.17 -8.45
CA LEU A 94 -5.56 -9.04 -8.21
C LEU A 94 -4.15 -9.31 -8.72
N SER A 95 -3.70 -10.58 -8.66
CA SER A 95 -2.39 -11.00 -9.18
C SER A 95 -2.27 -10.91 -10.71
N LYS A 96 -3.40 -10.84 -11.42
CA LYS A 96 -3.47 -10.76 -12.89
C LYS A 96 -3.58 -9.31 -13.38
N LEU A 97 -3.92 -8.37 -12.50
CA LEU A 97 -4.09 -6.94 -12.80
C LEU A 97 -2.74 -6.20 -12.73
N VAL A 98 -1.77 -6.68 -13.48
CA VAL A 98 -0.36 -6.26 -13.42
C VAL A 98 -0.18 -4.81 -13.90
N TYR A 99 -0.87 -4.41 -14.96
CA TYR A 99 -0.80 -3.07 -15.50
C TYR A 99 -1.55 -2.07 -14.63
N LEU A 100 -2.71 -2.44 -14.07
CA LEU A 100 -3.40 -1.60 -13.08
C LEU A 100 -2.56 -1.38 -11.81
N ASP A 101 -1.86 -2.41 -11.32
CA ASP A 101 -0.90 -2.27 -10.21
C ASP A 101 0.24 -1.32 -10.57
N ALA A 102 0.79 -1.43 -11.79
CA ALA A 102 1.81 -0.50 -12.31
C ALA A 102 1.30 0.94 -12.39
N VAL A 103 0.04 1.15 -12.75
CA VAL A 103 -0.63 2.47 -12.76
C VAL A 103 -0.70 3.05 -11.36
N ILE A 104 -1.15 2.27 -10.37
CA ILE A 104 -1.23 2.71 -8.98
C ILE A 104 0.16 3.09 -8.45
N LYS A 105 1.16 2.26 -8.70
CA LYS A 105 2.55 2.53 -8.29
C LYS A 105 3.12 3.80 -8.91
N GLU A 106 2.88 4.01 -10.20
CA GLU A 106 3.34 5.23 -10.88
C GLU A 106 2.59 6.48 -10.41
N SER A 107 1.30 6.36 -10.08
CA SER A 107 0.55 7.45 -9.46
C SER A 107 1.10 7.83 -8.08
N ILE A 108 1.42 6.83 -7.23
CA ILE A 108 2.06 7.06 -5.93
C ILE A 108 3.45 7.68 -6.10
N ARG A 109 4.21 7.28 -7.12
CA ARG A 109 5.54 7.85 -7.40
C ARG A 109 5.44 9.35 -7.68
N LEU A 110 4.59 9.75 -8.61
CA LEU A 110 4.45 11.17 -8.99
C LEU A 110 3.73 12.00 -7.93
N TYR A 111 2.73 11.43 -7.26
CA TYR A 111 1.89 12.12 -6.29
C TYR A 111 1.76 11.32 -4.99
N PRO A 112 2.86 11.18 -4.22
CA PRO A 112 2.83 10.45 -2.96
C PRO A 112 1.94 11.16 -1.95
N THR A 113 0.94 10.47 -1.40
CA THR A 113 0.06 11.05 -0.38
C THR A 113 0.84 11.44 0.89
N VAL A 114 1.87 10.68 1.24
CA VAL A 114 2.85 11.04 2.27
C VAL A 114 4.15 11.47 1.59
N ALA A 115 4.35 12.78 1.44
CA ALA A 115 5.50 13.34 0.72
C ALA A 115 6.78 13.50 1.57
N LEU A 116 6.65 13.52 2.90
CA LEU A 116 7.74 13.81 3.84
C LEU A 116 7.63 12.91 5.08
N THR A 117 8.74 12.36 5.55
CA THR A 117 8.81 11.67 6.85
C THR A 117 9.97 12.20 7.67
N GLY A 118 9.77 12.36 8.99
CA GLY A 118 10.73 12.99 9.89
C GLY A 118 11.10 12.12 11.08
N ARG A 119 12.30 12.31 11.63
CA ARG A 119 12.77 11.71 12.88
C ARG A 119 13.56 12.73 13.69
N ASP A 120 13.34 12.75 15.00
CA ASP A 120 14.19 13.48 15.92
C ASP A 120 15.37 12.62 16.37
N ILE A 121 16.54 13.23 16.46
CA ILE A 121 17.79 12.57 16.81
C ILE A 121 17.98 12.68 18.33
N GLU A 122 17.75 11.57 19.04
CA GLU A 122 17.82 11.53 20.52
C GLU A 122 19.26 11.47 21.07
N GLU A 123 20.19 11.00 20.25
CA GLU A 123 21.62 10.87 20.54
C GLU A 123 22.45 11.11 19.26
N ASP A 124 23.69 11.57 19.40
CA ASP A 124 24.57 11.83 18.26
C ASP A 124 24.70 10.58 17.37
N LEU A 125 24.17 10.65 16.15
CA LEU A 125 24.10 9.54 15.22
C LEU A 125 25.19 9.68 14.16
N LYS A 126 26.20 8.81 14.24
CA LYS A 126 27.28 8.75 13.24
C LYS A 126 26.84 7.96 12.00
N LEU A 127 26.62 8.67 10.90
CA LEU A 127 26.45 8.09 9.57
C LEU A 127 27.83 7.89 8.91
N ARG A 128 27.84 7.30 7.71
CA ARG A 128 29.08 6.98 6.97
C ARG A 128 30.00 8.20 6.80
N ASN A 129 29.43 9.36 6.47
CA ASN A 129 30.19 10.57 6.14
C ASN A 129 29.89 11.77 7.06
N TYR A 130 28.88 11.67 7.93
CA TYR A 130 28.37 12.79 8.71
C TYR A 130 27.95 12.32 10.09
N THR A 131 28.00 13.21 11.08
CA THR A 131 27.37 12.99 12.38
C THR A 131 26.16 13.90 12.47
N LEU A 132 25.00 13.32 12.76
CA LEU A 132 23.78 14.06 13.08
C LEU A 132 23.78 14.32 14.58
N SER A 133 23.72 15.59 14.98
CA SER A 133 23.75 15.95 16.39
C SER A 133 22.43 15.64 17.09
N LYS A 134 22.53 15.28 18.37
CA LYS A 134 21.39 15.22 19.28
C LYS A 134 20.56 16.50 19.24
N GLY A 135 19.24 16.34 19.21
CA GLY A 135 18.26 17.43 19.15
C GLY A 135 17.98 17.94 17.74
N ALA A 136 18.66 17.44 16.71
CA ALA A 136 18.31 17.74 15.33
C ALA A 136 17.07 16.94 14.88
N SER A 137 16.28 17.53 13.98
CA SER A 137 15.22 16.83 13.25
C SER A 137 15.69 16.54 11.82
N VAL A 138 15.58 15.30 11.39
CA VAL A 138 15.95 14.85 10.05
C VAL A 138 14.71 14.50 9.27
N TYR A 139 14.59 15.04 8.07
CA TYR A 139 13.47 14.78 7.18
C TYR A 139 13.94 14.13 5.89
N LEU A 140 13.20 13.11 5.46
CA LEU A 140 13.34 12.44 4.19
C LEU A 140 12.18 12.85 3.29
N SER A 141 12.48 13.56 2.20
CA SER A 141 11.49 13.90 1.18
C SER A 141 11.28 12.72 0.24
N ILE A 142 10.17 12.01 0.44
CA ILE A 142 9.73 10.91 -0.44
C ILE A 142 9.43 11.47 -1.83
N TYR A 143 8.81 12.64 -1.89
CA TYR A 143 8.56 13.34 -3.16
C TYR A 143 9.85 13.60 -3.95
N ALA A 144 10.87 14.18 -3.31
CA ALA A 144 12.13 14.47 -4.00
C ALA A 144 12.86 13.19 -4.48
N LEU A 145 12.74 12.09 -3.73
CA LEU A 145 13.32 10.81 -4.13
C LEU A 145 12.60 10.23 -5.35
N TYR A 146 11.27 10.32 -5.39
CA TYR A 146 10.50 9.87 -6.54
C TYR A 146 10.66 10.72 -7.80
N HIS A 147 11.15 11.96 -7.66
CA HIS A 147 11.49 12.86 -8.75
C HIS A 147 13.01 12.95 -8.99
N HIS A 148 13.79 12.07 -8.37
CA HIS A 148 15.24 12.08 -8.50
C HIS A 148 15.66 11.56 -9.89
N PRO A 149 16.69 12.13 -10.54
CA PRO A 149 17.15 11.68 -11.88
C PRO A 149 17.59 10.21 -11.98
N GLN A 150 17.73 9.50 -10.86
CA GLN A 150 17.96 8.04 -10.84
C GLN A 150 16.81 7.25 -11.45
N TRP A 151 15.62 7.83 -11.57
CA TRP A 151 14.47 7.24 -12.27
C TRP A 151 14.55 7.36 -13.80
N GLY A 152 15.52 8.12 -14.32
CA GLY A 152 15.70 8.37 -15.74
C GLY A 152 15.34 9.81 -16.17
N PRO A 153 15.62 10.18 -17.42
CA PRO A 153 15.36 11.52 -17.95
C PRO A 153 13.87 11.84 -18.07
N ASP A 154 13.01 10.81 -18.14
CA ASP A 154 11.56 10.89 -18.23
C ASP A 154 10.89 10.81 -16.84
N VAL A 155 11.61 11.13 -15.76
CA VAL A 155 11.13 11.03 -14.36
C VAL A 155 9.83 11.81 -14.09
N GLU A 156 9.60 12.91 -14.78
CA GLU A 156 8.38 13.73 -14.62
C GLU A 156 7.18 13.16 -15.43
N GLU A 157 7.41 12.18 -16.30
CA GLU A 157 6.36 11.60 -17.13
C GLU A 157 5.59 10.51 -16.40
N PHE A 158 4.27 10.51 -16.55
CA PHE A 158 3.40 9.41 -16.12
C PHE A 158 3.53 8.22 -17.07
N LYS A 159 4.38 7.25 -16.68
CA LYS A 159 4.70 6.06 -17.47
C LYS A 159 4.63 4.80 -16.62
N PRO A 160 3.44 4.21 -16.45
CA PRO A 160 3.26 2.96 -15.70
C PRO A 160 4.18 1.82 -16.17
N GLU A 161 4.56 1.81 -17.44
CA GLU A 161 5.42 0.78 -18.03
C GLU A 161 6.77 0.59 -17.32
N ARG A 162 7.25 1.59 -16.57
CA ARG A 162 8.48 1.47 -15.75
C ARG A 162 8.41 0.32 -14.75
N TRP A 163 7.21 0.04 -14.22
CA TRP A 163 7.00 -0.97 -13.19
C TRP A 163 6.86 -2.39 -13.74
N LEU A 164 6.80 -2.54 -15.07
CA LEU A 164 6.72 -3.85 -15.73
C LEU A 164 8.09 -4.53 -15.84
N ASP A 165 9.18 -3.75 -15.72
CA ASP A 165 10.54 -4.27 -15.64
C ASP A 165 11.26 -3.72 -14.39
N PRO A 166 11.17 -4.45 -13.26
CA PRO A 166 11.80 -4.03 -12.02
C PRO A 166 13.33 -3.87 -12.10
N SER A 167 13.99 -4.45 -13.11
CA SER A 167 15.45 -4.35 -13.27
C SER A 167 15.91 -2.95 -13.67
N LEU A 168 15.00 -2.13 -14.23
CA LEU A 168 15.27 -0.76 -14.66
C LEU A 168 15.05 0.26 -13.53
N LEU A 169 14.51 -0.17 -12.39
CA LEU A 169 14.16 0.72 -11.29
C LEU A 169 15.30 0.83 -10.27
N PRO A 170 15.41 1.97 -9.56
CA PRO A 170 16.24 2.04 -8.37
C PRO A 170 15.89 0.92 -7.38
N SER A 171 16.90 0.30 -6.75
CA SER A 171 16.67 -0.85 -5.85
C SER A 171 15.73 -0.57 -4.67
N TRP A 172 15.56 0.70 -4.31
CA TRP A 172 14.69 1.19 -3.24
C TRP A 172 13.30 1.62 -3.72
N ALA A 173 13.02 1.59 -5.03
CA ALA A 173 11.80 2.11 -5.66
C ALA A 173 10.51 1.59 -5.02
N ASN A 174 10.44 0.28 -4.77
CA ASN A 174 9.24 -0.39 -4.24
C ASN A 174 8.98 -0.10 -2.76
N SER A 175 9.99 0.29 -1.99
CA SER A 175 9.83 0.41 -0.54
C SER A 175 9.41 1.82 -0.14
N ILE A 176 9.94 2.84 -0.82
CA ILE A 176 10.01 4.18 -0.22
C ILE A 176 8.65 4.87 0.02
N GLY A 177 7.63 4.58 -0.79
CA GLY A 177 6.28 5.14 -0.64
C GLY A 177 5.55 4.62 0.60
N PHE A 178 5.95 3.46 1.10
CA PHE A 178 5.43 2.85 2.33
C PHE A 178 6.47 2.85 3.46
N GLY A 179 7.61 3.52 3.25
CA GLY A 179 8.72 3.63 4.19
C GLY A 179 9.75 2.50 4.09
N VAL A 180 10.64 2.39 5.07
CA VAL A 180 11.60 1.28 5.20
C VAL A 180 11.92 1.02 6.66
N GLY A 181 12.26 -0.24 6.99
CA GLY A 181 12.75 -0.63 8.32
C GLY A 181 11.65 -0.76 9.38
N ARG A 182 11.98 -0.46 10.64
CA ARG A 182 11.12 -0.73 11.82
C ARG A 182 9.78 0.03 11.85
N ARG A 183 9.63 1.06 11.04
CA ARG A 183 8.42 1.90 10.95
C ARG A 183 7.84 1.87 9.53
N PHE A 184 8.01 0.75 8.82
CA PHE A 184 7.35 0.47 7.56
C PHE A 184 5.83 0.41 7.75
N CYS A 185 5.05 0.73 6.71
CA CYS A 185 3.60 0.56 6.69
C CYS A 185 3.20 -0.90 7.00
N ILE A 186 2.08 -1.13 7.68
CA ILE A 186 1.67 -2.46 8.19
C ILE A 186 0.54 -3.08 7.39
#